data_AF-A0A442RWA5-F1
#
_entry.id   AF-A0A442RWA5-F1
#
_cell.length_a   1.000
_cell.length_b   1.000
_cell.length_c   1.000
_cell.angle_alpha   90.00
_cell.angle_beta   90.00
_cell.angle_gamma   90.00
#
_symmetry.space_group_name_H-M   'P 1'
#
loop_
_entity.id
_entity.type
_entity.pdbx_description
1 polymer ?
#
loop_
_entity_poly.entity_id
_entity_poly.type
_entity_poly.pdbx_seq_one_letter_code
_entity_poly.pdbx_strand_id
1 'polypeptide(L)'
;MAEGQCRPRLSRNRLRDRQRRPKFIRIARELHVDAQLKEAAMRTLYRQIATCIACLAFAAPSVAETVGSMTAYQTDIIRNDGEAMNVGAGVELGDQLRSNITGLGMLVFRDESSAKIGPNTSLTIDEFVYNPGSRSGKIDIRMNSGLARFYGGQVSKGGDMQVATPHMVLGARGGIIEVLVIAGQTVGILRAGRMTCMMNGRKLVITNPGHACTSDNDKLLTGYGGIDAFPILDSIERIAGTGLPGEPGPGLDVSAICASALGNSLKACKSTDGALPGVAMEFPDSPTPPAGSGVDDEDDDCFPDCR
;
A
#
# COMPACT_ATOMS: atom_id res chain seq x y z
N MET A 1 65.30 62.36 -76.45
CA MET A 1 65.51 63.80 -76.15
C MET A 1 64.46 64.15 -75.10
N ALA A 2 64.88 64.31 -73.84
CA ALA A 2 64.93 65.59 -73.10
C ALA A 2 63.49 66.13 -72.84
N GLU A 3 62.99 66.49 -71.66
CA GLU A 3 63.47 66.97 -70.35
C GLU A 3 62.26 66.82 -69.37
N GLY A 4 62.40 66.65 -68.06
CA GLY A 4 62.64 67.76 -67.11
C GLY A 4 61.34 68.49 -66.69
N GLN A 5 60.65 68.01 -65.65
CA GLN A 5 60.42 68.69 -64.35
C GLN A 5 59.39 69.85 -64.29
N CYS A 6 58.37 69.68 -63.41
CA CYS A 6 58.01 70.70 -62.41
C CYS A 6 57.12 70.11 -61.28
N ARG A 7 57.57 70.25 -60.03
CA ARG A 7 56.77 70.33 -58.77
C ARG A 7 57.03 71.76 -58.20
N PRO A 8 56.42 72.31 -57.11
CA PRO A 8 55.49 71.74 -56.10
C PRO A 8 54.41 72.73 -55.50
N ARG A 9 53.62 72.19 -54.54
CA ARG A 9 53.22 72.72 -53.20
C ARG A 9 52.26 73.92 -52.95
N LEU A 10 51.52 73.72 -51.83
CA LEU A 10 50.79 74.64 -50.92
C LEU A 10 49.35 75.00 -51.35
N SER A 11 48.32 75.03 -50.50
CA SER A 11 48.23 75.33 -49.06
C SER A 11 46.90 74.82 -48.46
N ARG A 12 46.90 74.55 -47.15
CA ARG A 12 45.70 74.32 -46.31
C ARG A 12 45.06 75.66 -45.92
N ASN A 13 43.74 75.78 -46.06
CA ASN A 13 42.79 76.23 -45.00
C ASN A 13 41.37 76.38 -45.58
N ARG A 14 40.43 75.51 -45.18
CA ARG A 14 39.35 75.76 -44.21
C ARG A 14 38.52 77.02 -44.48
N LEU A 15 37.33 76.82 -45.02
CA LEU A 15 36.12 77.49 -44.54
C LEU A 15 35.04 76.42 -44.37
N ARG A 16 34.58 76.27 -43.11
CA ARG A 16 33.37 75.55 -42.75
C ARG A 16 32.20 76.35 -43.29
N ASP A 17 31.26 75.69 -43.98
CA ASP A 17 29.90 76.20 -43.97
C ASP A 17 28.84 75.10 -43.81
N ARG A 18 27.92 75.46 -42.92
CA ARG A 18 26.63 74.91 -42.49
C ARG A 18 26.22 73.48 -42.89
N GLN A 19 26.36 72.65 -41.88
CA GLN A 19 25.53 71.49 -41.55
C GLN A 19 24.02 71.74 -41.74
N ARG A 20 23.46 71.31 -42.88
CA ARG A 20 22.03 70.95 -42.99
C ARG A 20 21.92 69.43 -42.83
N ARG A 21 21.49 68.97 -41.65
CA ARG A 21 21.18 67.55 -41.44
C ARG A 21 19.89 67.19 -42.21
N PRO A 22 19.91 66.29 -43.20
CA PRO A 22 18.68 65.84 -43.85
C PRO A 22 17.89 64.95 -42.88
N LYS A 23 16.58 65.24 -42.74
CA LYS A 23 15.59 64.50 -41.93
C LYS A 23 15.47 63.00 -42.29
N PHE A 24 16.04 62.58 -43.42
CA PHE A 24 15.97 61.22 -43.95
C PHE A 24 16.62 60.14 -43.08
N ILE A 25 17.60 60.47 -42.24
CA ILE A 25 18.27 59.47 -41.39
C ILE A 25 17.38 59.02 -40.22
N ARG A 26 16.38 59.81 -39.80
CA ARG A 26 15.45 59.42 -38.72
C ARG A 26 14.47 58.32 -39.15
N ILE A 27 13.90 58.44 -40.36
CA ILE A 27 12.83 57.55 -40.84
C ILE A 27 13.35 56.13 -41.10
N ALA A 28 14.56 55.99 -41.65
CA ALA A 28 15.18 54.67 -41.88
C ALA A 28 15.55 53.96 -40.56
N ARG A 29 15.86 54.71 -39.49
CA ARG A 29 16.14 54.14 -38.17
C ARG A 29 14.88 53.62 -37.49
N GLU A 30 13.75 54.32 -37.63
CA GLU A 30 12.46 53.88 -37.04
C GLU A 30 11.94 52.61 -37.72
N LEU A 31 11.99 52.52 -39.06
CA LEU A 31 11.61 51.32 -39.80
C LEU A 31 12.48 50.08 -39.49
N HIS A 32 13.78 50.26 -39.23
CA HIS A 32 14.67 49.15 -38.86
C HIS A 32 14.44 48.67 -37.42
N VAL A 33 14.05 49.57 -36.50
CA VAL A 33 13.76 49.23 -35.09
C VAL A 33 12.45 48.44 -34.98
N ASP A 34 11.42 48.80 -35.75
CA ASP A 34 10.13 48.08 -35.76
C ASP A 34 10.23 46.64 -36.30
N ALA A 35 11.10 46.41 -37.30
CA ALA A 35 11.35 45.07 -37.83
C ALA A 35 12.10 44.17 -36.82
N GLN A 36 13.08 44.74 -36.11
CA GLN A 36 13.85 44.01 -35.08
C GLN A 36 13.00 43.70 -33.84
N LEU A 37 12.07 44.57 -33.45
CA LEU A 37 11.14 44.32 -32.35
C LEU A 37 10.17 43.17 -32.66
N LYS A 38 9.70 43.05 -33.92
CA LYS A 38 8.79 41.99 -34.34
C LYS A 38 9.44 40.60 -34.33
N GLU A 39 10.69 40.47 -34.80
CA GLU A 39 11.42 39.20 -34.71
C GLU A 39 11.74 38.81 -33.27
N ALA A 40 12.16 39.75 -32.44
CA ALA A 40 12.43 39.49 -31.02
C ALA A 40 11.15 39.04 -30.31
N ALA A 41 10.03 39.75 -30.49
CA ALA A 41 8.73 39.38 -29.90
C ALA A 41 8.24 38.01 -30.39
N MET A 42 8.43 37.68 -31.67
CA MET A 42 8.03 36.39 -32.24
C MET A 42 8.86 35.23 -31.67
N ARG A 43 10.16 35.44 -31.43
CA ARG A 43 11.04 34.44 -30.78
C ARG A 43 10.69 34.24 -29.30
N THR A 44 10.32 35.31 -28.58
CA THR A 44 9.87 35.20 -27.18
C THR A 44 8.53 34.47 -27.09
N LEU A 45 7.61 34.77 -28.01
CA LEU A 45 6.31 34.08 -28.09
C LEU A 45 6.49 32.60 -28.43
N TYR A 46 7.39 32.26 -29.37
CA TYR A 46 7.68 30.87 -29.73
C TYR A 46 8.34 30.10 -28.58
N ARG A 47 9.22 30.74 -27.80
CA ARG A 47 9.76 30.18 -26.56
C ARG A 47 8.68 29.93 -25.51
N GLN A 48 7.78 30.90 -25.30
CA GLN A 48 6.68 30.75 -24.34
C GLN A 48 5.73 29.62 -24.74
N ILE A 49 5.38 29.53 -26.03
CA ILE A 49 4.55 28.43 -26.57
C ILE A 49 5.27 27.08 -26.41
N ALA A 50 6.55 26.99 -26.75
CA ALA A 50 7.34 25.75 -26.59
C ALA A 50 7.46 25.30 -25.12
N THR A 51 7.56 26.26 -24.19
CA THR A 51 7.62 25.95 -22.74
C THR A 51 6.26 25.46 -22.23
N CYS A 52 5.15 26.05 -22.68
CA CYS A 52 3.80 25.58 -22.35
C CYS A 52 3.51 24.18 -22.92
N ILE A 53 3.96 23.88 -24.14
CA ILE A 53 3.80 22.55 -24.76
C ILE A 53 4.62 21.48 -24.00
N ALA A 54 5.82 21.83 -23.51
CA ALA A 54 6.64 20.91 -22.71
C ALA A 54 6.02 20.61 -21.32
N CYS A 55 5.34 21.57 -20.68
CA CYS A 55 4.63 21.34 -19.42
C CYS A 55 3.37 20.48 -19.58
N LEU A 56 2.71 20.52 -20.74
CA LEU A 56 1.53 19.68 -21.03
C LEU A 56 1.89 18.22 -21.32
N ALA A 57 3.13 17.92 -21.72
CA ALA A 57 3.56 16.56 -22.05
C ALA A 57 3.90 15.67 -20.83
N PHE A 58 3.93 16.23 -19.61
CA PHE A 58 4.27 15.49 -18.37
C PHE A 58 3.08 15.22 -17.44
N ALA A 59 1.86 15.58 -17.83
CA ALA A 59 0.65 15.23 -17.09
C ALA A 59 0.17 13.82 -17.48
N ALA A 60 0.92 12.78 -17.11
CA ALA A 60 0.38 11.43 -17.13
C ALA A 60 -0.66 11.30 -16.00
N PRO A 61 -1.86 10.74 -16.25
CA PRO A 61 -2.78 10.42 -15.15
C PRO A 61 -2.09 9.40 -14.23
N SER A 62 -1.91 9.75 -12.96
CA SER A 62 -1.49 8.81 -11.93
C SER A 62 -2.67 7.88 -11.62
N VAL A 63 -2.73 6.74 -12.31
CA VAL A 63 -3.61 5.65 -11.91
C VAL A 63 -2.97 5.03 -10.66
N ALA A 64 -3.71 5.00 -9.55
CA ALA A 64 -3.27 4.29 -8.36
C ALA A 64 -3.07 2.80 -8.70
N GLU A 65 -2.08 2.15 -8.07
CA GLU A 65 -1.81 0.73 -8.33
C GLU A 65 -2.79 -0.14 -7.53
N THR A 66 -3.39 -1.14 -8.19
CA THR A 66 -4.23 -2.14 -7.52
C THR A 66 -3.34 -3.09 -6.72
N VAL A 67 -3.52 -3.08 -5.40
CA VAL A 67 -2.72 -3.86 -4.42
C VAL A 67 -3.44 -5.10 -3.92
N GLY A 68 -4.76 -5.22 -4.15
CA GLY A 68 -5.56 -6.33 -3.68
C GLY A 68 -6.99 -6.30 -4.19
N SER A 69 -7.87 -7.08 -3.55
CA SER A 69 -9.29 -7.11 -3.84
C SER A 69 -10.14 -7.39 -2.60
N MET A 70 -11.37 -6.89 -2.59
CA MET A 70 -12.40 -7.27 -1.62
C MET A 70 -12.95 -8.65 -1.98
N THR A 71 -12.88 -9.62 -1.07
CA THR A 71 -13.32 -11.00 -1.32
C THR A 71 -14.66 -11.34 -0.70
N ALA A 72 -15.05 -10.67 0.39
CA ALA A 72 -16.35 -10.84 1.03
C ALA A 72 -16.67 -9.64 1.92
N TYR A 73 -17.95 -9.29 2.08
CA TYR A 73 -18.42 -8.34 3.10
C TYR A 73 -19.86 -8.67 3.54
N GLN A 74 -20.19 -8.37 4.81
CA GLN A 74 -21.57 -8.51 5.32
C GLN A 74 -22.32 -7.17 5.27
N THR A 75 -21.62 -6.06 5.44
CA THR A 75 -22.21 -4.71 5.55
C THR A 75 -21.28 -3.69 4.91
N ASP A 76 -21.77 -2.47 4.68
CA ASP A 76 -21.11 -1.44 3.89
C ASP A 76 -19.68 -1.13 4.36
N ILE A 77 -18.72 -1.54 3.53
CA ILE A 77 -17.36 -1.03 3.56
C ILE A 77 -17.28 0.10 2.54
N ILE A 78 -17.03 1.32 3.00
CA ILE A 78 -16.91 2.51 2.15
C ILE A 78 -15.42 2.76 1.88
N ARG A 79 -15.08 2.92 0.62
CA ARG A 79 -13.79 3.41 0.16
C ARG A 79 -13.80 4.93 0.12
N ASN A 80 -12.75 5.51 0.68
CA ASN A 80 -12.52 6.93 0.86
C ASN A 80 -13.75 7.56 1.53
N ASP A 81 -14.48 8.41 0.81
CA ASP A 81 -15.64 9.13 1.35
C ASP A 81 -16.96 8.87 0.58
N GLY A 82 -17.07 7.80 -0.22
CA GLY A 82 -18.36 7.59 -0.90
C GLY A 82 -18.63 6.31 -1.69
N GLU A 83 -17.63 5.50 -2.04
CA GLU A 83 -17.88 4.31 -2.85
C GLU A 83 -18.01 3.05 -1.99
N ALA A 84 -19.15 2.36 -2.07
CA ALA A 84 -19.30 1.07 -1.43
C ALA A 84 -18.48 -0.01 -2.16
N MET A 85 -17.69 -0.76 -1.40
CA MET A 85 -16.87 -1.85 -1.91
C MET A 85 -17.71 -3.10 -2.15
N ASN A 86 -17.79 -3.54 -3.40
CA ASN A 86 -18.37 -4.83 -3.76
C ASN A 86 -17.31 -5.94 -3.76
N VAL A 87 -17.75 -7.20 -3.71
CA VAL A 87 -16.86 -8.35 -3.91
C VAL A 87 -16.24 -8.27 -5.31
N GLY A 88 -14.93 -8.51 -5.40
CA GLY A 88 -14.14 -8.38 -6.61
C GLY A 88 -13.63 -6.97 -6.88
N ALA A 89 -14.08 -5.94 -6.14
CA ALA A 89 -13.55 -4.60 -6.30
C ALA A 89 -12.06 -4.56 -5.92
N GLY A 90 -11.21 -4.02 -6.81
CA GLY A 90 -9.78 -3.88 -6.59
C GLY A 90 -9.48 -2.85 -5.52
N VAL A 91 -8.63 -3.18 -4.55
CA VAL A 91 -8.14 -2.23 -3.54
C VAL A 91 -6.92 -1.54 -4.11
N GLU A 92 -6.90 -0.21 -4.05
CA GLU A 92 -5.84 0.61 -4.60
C GLU A 92 -4.91 1.13 -3.49
N LEU A 93 -3.65 1.38 -3.84
CA LEU A 93 -2.72 2.06 -2.94
C LEU A 93 -3.27 3.45 -2.55
N GLY A 94 -3.27 3.76 -1.26
CA GLY A 94 -3.81 5.00 -0.71
C GLY A 94 -5.29 4.94 -0.35
N ASP A 95 -6.01 3.86 -0.67
CA ASP A 95 -7.42 3.73 -0.32
C ASP A 95 -7.65 3.73 1.19
N GLN A 96 -8.59 4.56 1.64
CA GLN A 96 -9.11 4.52 3.00
C GLN A 96 -10.39 3.69 3.05
N LEU A 97 -10.37 2.56 3.74
CA LEU A 97 -11.51 1.68 3.92
C LEU A 97 -12.15 1.93 5.29
N ARG A 98 -13.45 2.22 5.28
CA ARG A 98 -14.24 2.57 6.46
C ARG A 98 -15.41 1.63 6.63
N SER A 99 -15.62 1.14 7.84
CA SER A 99 -16.74 0.28 8.21
C SER A 99 -17.60 0.94 9.29
N ASN A 100 -18.90 0.64 9.27
CA ASN A 100 -19.84 1.10 10.29
C ASN A 100 -19.86 0.17 11.52
N ILE A 101 -20.81 0.35 12.43
CA ILE A 101 -20.94 -0.42 13.68
C ILE A 101 -21.22 -1.93 13.49
N THR A 102 -21.71 -2.35 12.31
CA THR A 102 -21.92 -3.77 11.97
C THR A 102 -20.95 -4.27 10.91
N GLY A 103 -20.12 -3.39 10.36
CA GLY A 103 -19.25 -3.64 9.22
C GLY A 103 -18.30 -4.80 9.39
N LEU A 104 -18.37 -5.74 8.45
CA LEU A 104 -17.47 -6.86 8.33
C LEU A 104 -17.07 -7.03 6.87
N GLY A 105 -15.77 -7.09 6.61
CA GLY A 105 -15.19 -7.26 5.28
C GLY A 105 -13.92 -8.08 5.31
N MET A 106 -13.56 -8.68 4.18
CA MET A 106 -12.31 -9.40 3.98
C MET A 106 -11.64 -8.93 2.69
N LEU A 107 -10.36 -8.62 2.81
CA LEU A 107 -9.49 -8.21 1.73
C LEU A 107 -8.39 -9.24 1.54
N VAL A 108 -7.99 -9.44 0.29
CA VAL A 108 -6.80 -10.22 -0.05
C VAL A 108 -5.88 -9.34 -0.88
N PHE A 109 -4.60 -9.29 -0.50
CA PHE A 109 -3.56 -8.53 -1.19
C PHE A 109 -2.78 -9.41 -2.16
N ARG A 110 -2.02 -8.77 -3.06
CA ARG A 110 -1.24 -9.46 -4.10
C ARG A 110 -0.09 -10.32 -3.57
N ASP A 111 0.35 -10.13 -2.33
CA ASP A 111 1.37 -10.96 -1.66
C ASP A 111 0.77 -12.16 -0.91
N GLU A 112 -0.51 -12.45 -1.15
CA GLU A 112 -1.31 -13.50 -0.47
C GLU A 112 -1.57 -13.21 1.02
N SER A 113 -1.24 -12.01 1.52
CA SER A 113 -1.73 -11.56 2.81
C SER A 113 -3.22 -11.22 2.73
N SER A 114 -3.91 -11.24 3.87
CA SER A 114 -5.31 -10.84 3.94
C SER A 114 -5.61 -10.04 5.19
N ALA A 115 -6.66 -9.23 5.13
CA ALA A 115 -7.13 -8.44 6.26
C ALA A 115 -8.64 -8.62 6.41
N LYS A 116 -9.08 -9.03 7.61
CA LYS A 116 -10.48 -8.93 8.01
C LYS A 116 -10.71 -7.59 8.70
N ILE A 117 -11.64 -6.82 8.18
CA ILE A 117 -12.11 -5.55 8.74
C ILE A 117 -13.36 -5.83 9.55
N GLY A 118 -13.35 -5.41 10.81
CA GLY A 118 -14.49 -5.47 11.72
C GLY A 118 -15.15 -4.10 11.93
N PRO A 119 -16.04 -3.97 12.93
CA PRO A 119 -16.81 -2.76 13.17
C PRO A 119 -16.00 -1.49 13.43
N ASN A 120 -16.55 -0.34 13.04
CA ASN A 120 -16.04 1.01 13.29
C ASN A 120 -14.57 1.22 12.86
N THR A 121 -14.17 0.50 11.82
CA THR A 121 -12.79 0.48 11.36
C THR A 121 -12.54 1.59 10.36
N SER A 122 -11.39 2.24 10.50
CA SER A 122 -10.85 3.15 9.50
C SER A 122 -9.41 2.74 9.22
N LEU A 123 -9.18 2.17 8.04
CA LEU A 123 -7.91 1.58 7.63
C LEU A 123 -7.46 2.19 6.30
N THR A 124 -6.18 2.52 6.15
CA THR A 124 -5.59 3.01 4.91
C THR A 124 -4.39 2.16 4.53
N ILE A 125 -4.24 1.83 3.24
CA ILE A 125 -3.03 1.21 2.71
C ILE A 125 -2.05 2.33 2.33
N ASP A 126 -1.09 2.63 3.19
CA ASP A 126 -0.15 3.74 2.97
C ASP A 126 1.02 3.32 2.05
N GLU A 127 1.51 2.09 2.19
CA GLU A 127 2.56 1.53 1.31
C GLU A 127 2.31 0.05 1.02
N PHE A 128 2.47 -0.33 -0.24
CA PHE A 128 2.45 -1.72 -0.66
C PHE A 128 3.45 -1.92 -1.80
N VAL A 129 4.61 -2.47 -1.47
CA VAL A 129 5.66 -2.84 -2.42
C VAL A 129 5.81 -4.35 -2.36
N TYR A 130 5.66 -5.03 -3.50
CA TYR A 130 5.82 -6.48 -3.57
C TYR A 130 6.56 -6.89 -4.83
N ASN A 131 7.66 -7.62 -4.64
CA ASN A 131 8.40 -8.27 -5.71
C ASN A 131 8.11 -9.78 -5.69
N PRO A 132 7.36 -10.33 -6.66
CA PRO A 132 7.03 -11.75 -6.71
C PRO A 132 8.24 -12.65 -6.99
N GLY A 133 9.29 -12.12 -7.62
CA GLY A 133 10.51 -12.88 -7.92
C GLY A 133 11.34 -13.18 -6.68
N SER A 134 11.48 -12.21 -5.78
CA SER A 134 12.20 -12.37 -4.51
C SER A 134 11.28 -12.66 -3.31
N ARG A 135 9.96 -12.64 -3.51
CA ARG A 135 8.93 -12.78 -2.44
C ARG A 135 9.15 -11.80 -1.28
N SER A 136 9.68 -10.63 -1.58
CA SER A 136 10.05 -9.59 -0.62
C SER A 136 9.33 -8.30 -0.93
N GLY A 137 9.30 -7.39 0.04
CA GLY A 137 8.53 -6.17 -0.12
C GLY A 137 8.42 -5.38 1.16
N LYS A 138 7.46 -4.46 1.18
CA LYS A 138 7.09 -3.67 2.35
C LYS A 138 5.59 -3.39 2.32
N ILE A 139 4.92 -3.58 3.45
CA ILE A 139 3.49 -3.31 3.61
C ILE A 139 3.33 -2.43 4.84
N ASP A 140 2.93 -1.18 4.64
CA ASP A 140 2.57 -0.27 5.71
C ASP A 140 1.08 0.05 5.63
N ILE A 141 0.35 -0.37 6.66
CA ILE A 141 -1.07 -0.13 6.82
C ILE A 141 -1.24 0.84 7.98
N ARG A 142 -2.12 1.84 7.83
CA ARG A 142 -2.48 2.74 8.92
C ARG A 142 -3.91 2.48 9.34
N MET A 143 -4.13 2.31 10.64
CA MET A 143 -5.43 2.03 11.23
C MET A 143 -5.74 3.06 12.31
N ASN A 144 -6.75 3.90 12.07
CA ASN A 144 -7.09 5.02 12.94
C ASN A 144 -8.11 4.63 14.04
N SER A 145 -8.94 3.64 13.78
CA SER A 145 -10.00 3.19 14.70
C SER A 145 -10.47 1.78 14.35
N GLY A 146 -11.20 1.16 15.28
CA GLY A 146 -11.97 -0.06 15.07
C GLY A 146 -11.19 -1.33 15.30
N LEU A 147 -11.58 -2.39 14.62
CA LEU A 147 -11.07 -3.74 14.84
C LEU A 147 -10.68 -4.38 13.51
N ALA A 148 -9.47 -4.92 13.43
CA ALA A 148 -9.02 -5.65 12.26
C ALA A 148 -8.16 -6.86 12.66
N ARG A 149 -8.18 -7.89 11.81
CA ARG A 149 -7.24 -9.02 11.88
C ARG A 149 -6.45 -9.10 10.60
N PHE A 150 -5.14 -9.17 10.74
CA PHE A 150 -4.19 -9.28 9.64
C PHE A 150 -3.62 -10.69 9.60
N TYR A 151 -3.59 -11.26 8.41
CA TYR A 151 -3.00 -12.55 8.09
C TYR A 151 -1.78 -12.31 7.22
N GLY A 152 -0.63 -12.75 7.69
CA GLY A 152 0.64 -12.54 7.02
C GLY A 152 0.75 -13.32 5.71
N GLY A 153 1.16 -12.62 4.65
CA GLY A 153 1.51 -13.18 3.35
C GLY A 153 3.02 -13.36 3.17
N GLN A 154 3.46 -13.36 1.93
CA GLN A 154 4.86 -13.54 1.57
C GLN A 154 5.77 -12.45 2.14
N VAL A 155 5.35 -11.17 2.05
CA VAL A 155 6.15 -10.04 2.56
C VAL A 155 6.32 -10.11 4.08
N SER A 156 5.24 -10.45 4.80
CA SER A 156 5.27 -10.53 6.26
C SER A 156 6.27 -11.56 6.79
N LYS A 157 6.58 -12.63 6.04
CA LYS A 157 7.60 -13.63 6.46
C LYS A 157 9.00 -13.01 6.56
N GLY A 158 9.29 -12.00 5.74
CA GLY A 158 10.51 -11.18 5.83
C GLY A 158 10.54 -10.28 7.06
N GLY A 159 9.38 -9.91 7.60
CA GLY A 159 9.21 -9.02 8.76
C GLY A 159 8.87 -7.57 8.39
N ASP A 160 8.52 -7.31 7.13
CA ASP A 160 8.31 -5.98 6.58
C ASP A 160 6.83 -5.61 6.43
N MET A 161 5.99 -6.08 7.36
CA MET A 161 4.58 -5.69 7.47
C MET A 161 4.35 -4.90 8.76
N GLN A 162 3.81 -3.69 8.64
CA GLN A 162 3.51 -2.82 9.78
C GLN A 162 2.06 -2.32 9.75
N VAL A 163 1.51 -2.15 10.95
CA VAL A 163 0.23 -1.51 11.20
C VAL A 163 0.47 -0.32 12.13
N ALA A 164 0.45 0.89 11.57
CA ALA A 164 0.57 2.13 12.32
C ALA A 164 -0.81 2.54 12.88
N THR A 165 -0.85 2.88 14.17
CA THR A 165 -2.04 3.41 14.83
C THR A 165 -1.70 4.75 15.50
N PRO A 166 -2.70 5.54 15.93
CA PRO A 166 -2.42 6.78 16.65
C PRO A 166 -1.61 6.61 17.95
N HIS A 167 -1.59 5.40 18.53
CA HIS A 167 -1.00 5.16 19.84
C HIS A 167 0.28 4.31 19.79
N MET A 168 0.43 3.42 18.81
CA MET A 168 1.66 2.63 18.62
C MET A 168 1.77 2.06 17.20
N VAL A 169 2.97 1.58 16.84
CA VAL A 169 3.22 0.86 15.59
C VAL A 169 3.37 -0.62 15.90
N LEU A 170 2.57 -1.46 15.25
CA LEU A 170 2.68 -2.91 15.33
C LEU A 170 3.42 -3.43 14.11
N GLY A 171 4.39 -4.33 14.30
CA GLY A 171 5.04 -5.04 13.21
C GLY A 171 4.68 -6.52 13.25
N ALA A 172 4.30 -7.11 12.12
CA ALA A 172 4.01 -8.53 11.98
C ALA A 172 5.15 -9.22 11.22
N ARG A 173 5.64 -10.33 11.77
CA ARG A 173 6.56 -11.24 11.09
C ARG A 173 5.89 -12.61 10.95
N GLY A 174 5.26 -12.81 9.80
CA GLY A 174 4.39 -13.94 9.53
C GLY A 174 3.19 -14.00 10.49
N GLY A 175 2.35 -15.02 10.29
CA GLY A 175 1.31 -15.38 11.24
C GLY A 175 0.09 -14.43 11.21
N ILE A 176 -0.53 -14.25 12.38
CA ILE A 176 -1.84 -13.60 12.51
C ILE A 176 -1.79 -12.66 13.71
N ILE A 177 -2.15 -11.39 13.47
CA ILE A 177 -2.30 -10.38 14.53
C ILE A 177 -3.68 -9.75 14.48
N GLU A 178 -4.19 -9.38 15.65
CA GLU A 178 -5.41 -8.60 15.81
C GLU A 178 -5.07 -7.23 16.37
N VAL A 179 -5.74 -6.21 15.85
CA VAL A 179 -5.55 -4.83 16.26
C VAL A 179 -6.91 -4.24 16.57
N LEU A 180 -7.06 -3.77 17.81
CA LEU A 180 -8.19 -2.96 18.25
C LEU A 180 -7.68 -1.56 18.55
N VAL A 181 -8.30 -0.55 17.94
CA VAL A 181 -8.04 0.86 18.19
C VAL A 181 -9.33 1.50 18.70
N ILE A 182 -9.31 1.92 19.96
CA ILE A 182 -10.39 2.65 20.63
C ILE A 182 -9.84 3.97 21.17
N ALA A 183 -10.72 4.86 21.63
CA ALA A 183 -10.31 6.21 22.04
C ALA A 183 -9.16 6.18 23.08
N GLY A 184 -7.97 6.60 22.64
CA GLY A 184 -6.78 6.72 23.49
C GLY A 184 -5.96 5.44 23.67
N GLN A 185 -6.39 4.31 23.10
CA GLN A 185 -5.74 3.01 23.31
C GLN A 185 -5.73 2.14 22.05
N THR A 186 -4.61 1.46 21.83
CA THR A 186 -4.45 0.38 20.87
C THR A 186 -4.10 -0.89 21.61
N VAL A 187 -4.77 -1.98 21.27
CA VAL A 187 -4.45 -3.33 21.72
C VAL A 187 -4.03 -4.15 20.51
N GLY A 188 -2.83 -4.70 20.55
CA GLY A 188 -2.34 -5.67 19.59
C GLY A 188 -2.29 -7.05 20.23
N ILE A 189 -2.93 -8.06 19.63
CA ILE A 189 -2.91 -9.45 20.11
C ILE A 189 -2.24 -10.33 19.06
N LEU A 190 -1.29 -11.16 19.49
CA LEU A 190 -0.67 -12.16 18.64
C LEU A 190 -1.51 -13.45 18.64
N ARG A 191 -1.98 -13.92 17.49
CA ARG A 191 -2.63 -15.23 17.34
C ARG A 191 -1.65 -16.30 16.86
N ALA A 192 -0.73 -15.93 15.97
CA ALA A 192 0.36 -16.79 15.49
C ALA A 192 1.50 -15.94 14.93
N GLY A 193 2.72 -16.47 14.86
CA GLY A 193 3.87 -15.75 14.32
C GLY A 193 4.65 -14.98 15.38
N ARG A 194 5.18 -13.82 14.99
CA ARG A 194 5.84 -12.87 15.89
C ARG A 194 5.33 -11.47 15.64
N MET A 195 4.99 -10.77 16.73
CA MET A 195 4.54 -9.38 16.69
C MET A 195 5.55 -8.49 17.42
N THR A 196 5.74 -7.26 16.94
CA THR A 196 6.47 -6.22 17.64
C THR A 196 5.55 -5.04 17.89
N CYS A 197 5.70 -4.39 19.03
CA CYS A 197 4.93 -3.18 19.38
C CYS A 197 5.92 -2.08 19.71
N MET A 198 5.81 -0.96 19.01
CA MET A 198 6.71 0.17 19.12
C MET A 198 5.94 1.42 19.53
N MET A 199 6.37 2.05 20.62
CA MET A 199 5.81 3.31 21.10
C MET A 199 6.91 4.11 21.81
N ASN A 200 7.06 5.39 21.47
CA ASN A 200 8.01 6.31 22.11
C ASN A 200 9.45 5.73 22.17
N GLY A 201 9.90 5.09 21.09
CA GLY A 201 11.23 4.44 20.99
C GLY A 201 11.37 3.12 21.76
N ARG A 202 10.38 2.71 22.54
CA ARG A 202 10.35 1.41 23.21
C ARG A 202 9.83 0.35 22.25
N LYS A 203 10.54 -0.77 22.15
CA LYS A 203 10.15 -1.94 21.36
C LYS A 203 9.88 -3.12 22.27
N LEU A 204 8.67 -3.64 22.20
CA LEU A 204 8.27 -4.91 22.79
C LEU A 204 8.15 -5.96 21.70
N VAL A 205 8.58 -7.19 21.98
CA VAL A 205 8.44 -8.33 21.07
C VAL A 205 7.54 -9.35 21.74
N ILE A 206 6.44 -9.70 21.08
CA ILE A 206 5.50 -10.74 21.49
C ILE A 206 5.71 -11.95 20.56
N THR A 207 5.90 -13.11 21.17
CA THR A 207 6.14 -14.39 20.47
C THR A 207 5.18 -15.49 20.89
N ASN A 208 4.36 -15.21 21.91
CA ASN A 208 3.46 -16.17 22.51
C ASN A 208 2.04 -15.89 22.02
N PRO A 209 1.36 -16.84 21.36
CA PRO A 209 -0.05 -16.71 21.01
C PRO A 209 -0.93 -16.34 22.21
N GLY A 210 -1.96 -15.54 21.99
CA GLY A 210 -2.87 -15.01 23.00
C GLY A 210 -2.28 -13.88 23.86
N HIS A 211 -1.00 -13.54 23.71
CA HIS A 211 -0.42 -12.38 24.38
C HIS A 211 -0.63 -11.09 23.61
N ALA A 212 -0.74 -10.01 24.37
CA ALA A 212 -1.06 -8.71 23.86
C ALA A 212 -0.06 -7.65 24.32
N CYS A 213 0.04 -6.59 23.52
CA CYS A 213 0.59 -5.33 23.93
C CYS A 213 -0.52 -4.27 23.89
N THR A 214 -0.54 -3.40 24.90
CA THR A 214 -1.55 -2.35 25.03
C THR A 214 -0.86 -1.01 25.22
N SER A 215 -1.24 -0.02 24.43
CA SER A 215 -0.86 1.36 24.69
C SER A 215 -1.84 1.98 25.69
N ASP A 216 -1.35 2.49 26.80
CA ASP A 216 -2.16 3.17 27.82
C ASP A 216 -1.40 4.39 28.35
N ASN A 217 -1.90 5.60 28.08
CA ASN A 217 -1.33 6.85 28.59
C ASN A 217 0.23 6.92 28.47
N ASP A 218 0.74 6.78 27.24
CA ASP A 218 2.18 6.71 26.90
C ASP A 218 2.97 5.49 27.41
N LYS A 219 2.31 4.54 28.08
CA LYS A 219 2.92 3.30 28.57
C LYS A 219 2.59 2.14 27.64
N LEU A 220 3.64 1.41 27.25
CA LEU A 220 3.49 0.15 26.52
C LEU A 220 3.42 -0.98 27.56
N LEU A 221 2.23 -1.53 27.74
CA LEU A 221 1.93 -2.65 28.61
C LEU A 221 1.97 -3.96 27.85
N THR A 222 2.24 -5.06 28.54
CA THR A 222 2.20 -6.43 28.01
C THR A 222 1.35 -7.30 28.91
N GLY A 223 0.58 -8.21 28.33
CA GLY A 223 -0.35 -9.04 29.09
C GLY A 223 -0.88 -10.22 28.29
N TYR A 224 -1.81 -10.95 28.89
CA TYR A 224 -2.61 -11.94 28.19
C TYR A 224 -3.86 -11.26 27.63
N GLY A 225 -4.04 -11.29 26.31
CA GLY A 225 -5.17 -10.70 25.60
C GLY A 225 -6.30 -11.69 25.31
N GLY A 226 -6.03 -12.99 25.40
CA GLY A 226 -6.97 -14.04 24.99
C GLY A 226 -6.72 -14.53 23.56
N ILE A 227 -7.02 -15.80 23.30
CA ILE A 227 -7.01 -16.35 21.93
C ILE A 227 -8.29 -16.07 21.17
N ASP A 228 -9.42 -15.86 21.86
CA ASP A 228 -10.73 -15.60 21.26
C ASP A 228 -11.26 -14.22 21.64
N ALA A 229 -10.36 -13.23 21.75
CA ALA A 229 -10.70 -11.88 22.20
C ALA A 229 -11.74 -11.22 21.29
N PHE A 230 -11.74 -11.56 20.00
CA PHE A 230 -12.59 -10.96 18.98
C PHE A 230 -13.31 -12.03 18.14
N PRO A 231 -14.33 -12.71 18.70
CA PRO A 231 -15.04 -13.79 18.01
C PRO A 231 -15.80 -13.30 16.77
N ILE A 232 -16.05 -11.98 16.68
CA ILE A 232 -16.62 -11.35 15.49
C ILE A 232 -15.79 -11.55 14.22
N LEU A 233 -14.48 -11.80 14.35
CA LEU A 233 -13.59 -12.00 13.22
C LEU A 233 -13.32 -13.47 12.89
N ASP A 234 -13.81 -14.43 13.69
CA ASP A 234 -13.44 -15.84 13.54
C ASP A 234 -14.15 -16.52 12.36
N SER A 235 -15.43 -16.25 12.13
CA SER A 235 -16.18 -16.93 11.07
C SER A 235 -16.24 -16.12 9.78
N ILE A 236 -15.79 -16.72 8.67
CA ILE A 236 -15.98 -16.18 7.30
C ILE A 236 -17.47 -16.21 6.92
N GLU A 237 -18.23 -17.16 7.45
CA GLU A 237 -19.67 -17.30 7.23
C GLU A 237 -20.50 -16.11 7.74
N ARG A 238 -20.03 -15.45 8.81
CA ARG A 238 -20.60 -14.16 9.22
C ARG A 238 -20.46 -13.15 8.08
N ILE A 239 -19.31 -13.10 7.43
CA ILE A 239 -19.09 -12.22 6.27
C ILE A 239 -20.01 -12.63 5.10
N ALA A 240 -20.24 -13.93 4.89
CA ALA A 240 -21.11 -14.45 3.83
C ALA A 240 -22.63 -14.36 4.12
N GLY A 241 -23.05 -13.75 5.22
CA GLY A 241 -24.46 -13.44 5.49
C GLY A 241 -25.31 -14.59 6.04
N THR A 242 -24.74 -15.73 6.43
CA THR A 242 -25.51 -16.87 6.98
C THR A 242 -25.96 -16.66 8.43
N GLY A 243 -25.46 -15.62 9.11
CA GLY A 243 -25.84 -15.26 10.48
C GLY A 243 -25.40 -16.26 11.55
N LEU A 244 -24.74 -17.35 11.17
CA LEU A 244 -24.22 -18.37 12.07
C LEU A 244 -22.69 -18.21 12.17
N PRO A 245 -22.11 -18.24 13.39
CA PRO A 245 -20.68 -18.40 13.53
C PRO A 245 -20.31 -19.78 12.99
N GLY A 246 -19.64 -19.85 11.84
CA GLY A 246 -19.01 -21.08 11.35
C GLY A 246 -18.12 -21.69 12.43
N GLU A 247 -18.13 -23.02 12.52
CA GLU A 247 -17.38 -23.75 13.55
C GLU A 247 -15.90 -23.35 13.53
N PRO A 248 -15.28 -23.08 14.70
CA PRO A 248 -13.84 -22.91 14.77
C PRO A 248 -13.16 -24.08 14.08
N GLY A 249 -12.33 -23.80 13.06
CA GLY A 249 -11.52 -24.84 12.42
C GLY A 249 -10.66 -25.57 13.44
N PRO A 250 -10.28 -26.84 13.21
CA PRO A 250 -9.53 -27.63 14.19
C PRO A 250 -8.21 -26.95 14.55
N GLY A 251 -8.08 -26.51 15.80
CA GLY A 251 -6.95 -25.76 16.34
C GLY A 251 -6.42 -26.34 17.65
N LEU A 252 -5.46 -27.26 17.52
CA LEU A 252 -4.28 -27.58 18.36
C LEU A 252 -4.38 -27.48 19.90
N ASP A 253 -4.70 -28.62 20.51
CA ASP A 253 -4.76 -28.92 21.97
C ASP A 253 -3.39 -29.04 22.68
N VAL A 254 -2.35 -28.34 22.19
CA VAL A 254 -1.06 -28.17 22.90
C VAL A 254 -0.71 -26.70 23.17
N SER A 255 -1.55 -25.78 22.68
CA SER A 255 -1.35 -24.32 22.74
C SER A 255 -1.97 -23.64 23.98
N ALA A 256 -2.83 -24.33 24.72
CA ALA A 256 -3.63 -23.75 25.81
C ALA A 256 -2.79 -23.20 26.99
N ILE A 257 -1.65 -23.83 27.32
CA ILE A 257 -0.79 -23.36 28.42
C ILE A 257 0.04 -22.14 27.98
N CYS A 258 0.57 -22.15 26.76
CA CYS A 258 1.35 -21.03 26.24
C CYS A 258 0.48 -19.82 25.88
N ALA A 259 -0.78 -20.08 25.53
CA ALA A 259 -1.84 -19.10 25.41
C ALA A 259 -2.62 -18.95 26.73
N SER A 260 -1.92 -18.85 27.86
CA SER A 260 -2.53 -18.53 29.16
C SER A 260 -1.73 -17.45 29.87
N ALA A 261 -2.27 -16.89 30.95
CA ALA A 261 -1.53 -15.96 31.81
C ALA A 261 -0.20 -16.54 32.34
N LEU A 262 -0.07 -17.87 32.40
CA LEU A 262 1.16 -18.56 32.84
C LEU A 262 2.18 -18.77 31.71
N GLY A 263 1.79 -18.59 30.44
CA GLY A 263 2.63 -18.86 29.27
C GLY A 263 3.95 -18.08 29.28
N ASN A 264 3.95 -16.82 29.72
CA ASN A 264 5.15 -15.99 29.81
C ASN A 264 6.21 -16.49 30.79
N SER A 265 5.80 -17.27 31.80
CA SER A 265 6.70 -17.81 32.83
C SER A 265 7.36 -19.12 32.39
N LEU A 266 6.90 -19.73 31.30
CA LEU A 266 7.36 -21.03 30.83
C LEU A 266 8.37 -20.87 29.71
N LYS A 267 9.59 -21.38 29.93
CA LYS A 267 10.66 -21.35 28.92
C LYS A 267 10.27 -22.10 27.63
N ALA A 268 9.45 -23.15 27.74
CA ALA A 268 8.93 -23.91 26.61
C ALA A 268 7.99 -23.10 25.69
N CYS A 269 7.38 -22.03 26.21
CA CYS A 269 6.47 -21.18 25.45
C CYS A 269 7.18 -20.02 24.74
N LYS A 270 8.47 -19.78 25.02
CA LYS A 270 9.25 -18.72 24.39
C LYS A 270 9.63 -19.13 22.97
N SER A 271 8.88 -18.68 21.97
CA SER A 271 9.25 -18.83 20.57
C SER A 271 10.42 -17.91 20.20
N THR A 272 11.51 -18.47 19.66
CA THR A 272 12.74 -17.73 19.30
C THR A 272 12.69 -17.14 17.89
N ASP A 273 11.88 -17.72 17.00
CA ASP A 273 11.85 -17.43 15.57
C ASP A 273 10.46 -17.02 15.05
N GLY A 274 9.44 -16.99 15.92
CA GLY A 274 8.05 -16.74 15.52
C GLY A 274 7.35 -17.98 14.97
N ALA A 275 7.99 -19.14 14.96
CA ALA A 275 7.27 -20.41 14.80
C ALA A 275 6.49 -20.71 16.08
N LEU A 276 5.29 -21.29 15.95
CA LEU A 276 4.55 -21.81 17.10
C LEU A 276 5.43 -22.84 17.82
N PRO A 277 5.64 -22.75 19.14
CA PRO A 277 6.39 -23.77 19.87
C PRO A 277 5.73 -25.13 19.68
N GLY A 278 6.41 -26.07 19.03
CA GLY A 278 6.02 -27.48 18.96
C GLY A 278 5.07 -27.92 17.85
N VAL A 279 4.86 -27.14 16.78
CA VAL A 279 4.03 -27.60 15.63
C VAL A 279 4.83 -27.51 14.34
N ALA A 280 5.35 -28.65 13.88
CA ALA A 280 5.47 -28.86 12.45
C ALA A 280 4.03 -28.85 11.92
N MET A 281 3.63 -27.81 11.18
CA MET A 281 2.37 -27.84 10.45
C MET A 281 2.54 -28.87 9.34
N GLU A 282 2.20 -30.11 9.64
CA GLU A 282 1.99 -31.13 8.63
C GLU A 282 0.65 -30.76 7.99
N PHE A 283 0.72 -30.09 6.85
CA PHE A 283 -0.43 -29.95 5.97
C PHE A 283 -0.81 -31.39 5.59
N PRO A 284 -2.01 -31.89 5.92
CA PRO A 284 -2.49 -33.08 5.24
C PRO A 284 -2.45 -32.73 3.76
N ASP A 285 -1.65 -33.48 3.01
CA ASP A 285 -1.61 -33.36 1.55
C ASP A 285 -3.05 -33.29 1.05
N SER A 286 -3.29 -32.31 0.18
CA SER A 286 -4.51 -32.09 -0.60
C SER A 286 -5.32 -33.38 -0.76
N PRO A 287 -6.66 -33.37 -0.57
CA PRO A 287 -7.45 -34.56 -0.81
C PRO A 287 -7.26 -34.96 -2.28
N THR A 288 -6.52 -36.04 -2.50
CA THR A 288 -6.59 -36.81 -3.73
C THR A 288 -8.07 -37.10 -3.96
N PRO A 289 -8.64 -36.72 -5.12
CA PRO A 289 -10.00 -37.14 -5.44
C PRO A 289 -10.05 -38.67 -5.36
N PRO A 290 -11.15 -39.26 -4.87
CA PRO A 290 -11.23 -40.70 -4.69
C PRO A 290 -10.88 -41.38 -6.02
N ALA A 291 -9.77 -42.11 -6.01
CA ALA A 291 -9.40 -43.01 -7.08
C ALA A 291 -10.57 -43.99 -7.24
N GLY A 292 -11.17 -43.99 -8.43
CA GLY A 292 -12.20 -44.96 -8.79
C GLY A 292 -11.66 -46.35 -8.50
N SER A 293 -12.36 -47.09 -7.64
CA SER A 293 -12.15 -48.51 -7.45
C SER A 293 -12.61 -49.23 -8.72
N GLY A 294 -11.72 -49.33 -9.69
CA GLY A 294 -11.77 -50.39 -10.68
C GLY A 294 -11.40 -51.69 -9.98
N VAL A 295 -12.42 -52.49 -9.68
CA VAL A 295 -12.29 -53.94 -9.55
C VAL A 295 -13.21 -54.47 -10.63
N ASP A 296 -12.59 -54.79 -11.77
CA ASP A 296 -13.16 -55.72 -12.73
C ASP A 296 -13.11 -57.10 -12.07
N ASP A 297 -14.27 -57.72 -11.87
CA ASP A 297 -14.43 -59.18 -11.85
C ASP A 297 -15.87 -59.47 -12.29
N GLU A 298 -15.97 -59.74 -13.59
CA GLU A 298 -16.74 -60.80 -14.24
C GLU A 298 -18.16 -61.16 -13.74
N ASP A 299 -19.10 -60.87 -14.65
CA ASP A 299 -20.17 -61.75 -15.15
C ASP A 299 -21.49 -61.95 -14.39
N ASP A 300 -22.53 -61.93 -15.25
CA ASP A 300 -23.88 -62.49 -15.11
C ASP A 300 -24.88 -61.82 -14.15
N ASP A 301 -25.77 -60.98 -14.70
CA ASP A 301 -27.13 -61.44 -15.05
C ASP A 301 -28.10 -60.29 -15.40
N CYS A 302 -28.65 -60.38 -16.62
CA CYS A 302 -30.04 -60.13 -17.01
C CYS A 302 -30.88 -59.05 -16.28
N PHE A 303 -31.21 -57.98 -17.01
CA PHE A 303 -32.51 -57.30 -16.90
C PHE A 303 -33.38 -57.68 -18.12
N PRO A 304 -34.51 -58.36 -17.95
CA PRO A 304 -35.62 -58.27 -18.88
C PRO A 304 -36.62 -57.19 -18.41
N ASP A 305 -37.04 -56.38 -19.37
CA ASP A 305 -38.30 -55.65 -19.49
C ASP A 305 -38.89 -54.91 -18.27
N CYS A 306 -39.08 -53.61 -18.45
CA CYS A 306 -40.42 -53.04 -18.36
C CYS A 306 -40.62 -51.95 -19.42
N ARG A 307 -41.61 -52.21 -20.28
CA ARG A 307 -42.36 -51.27 -21.11
C ARG A 307 -42.88 -50.07 -20.36
#